data_AF-A0A161HW43-F1
#
_entry.id   AF-A0A161HW43-F1
#
_cell.length_a   1.000
_cell.length_b   1.000
_cell.length_c   1.000
_cell.angle_alpha   90.00
_cell.angle_beta   90.00
_cell.angle_gamma   90.00
#
_symmetry.space_group_name_H-M   'P 1'
#
loop_
_entity.id
_entity.type
_entity.pdbx_description
1 polymer ?
#
loop_
_entity_poly.entity_id
_entity_poly.type
_entity_poly.pdbx_seq_one_letter_code
_entity_poly.pdbx_strand_id
1 'polypeptide(L)'
;MDKNKQDYIDDKITQFFVDNQKALENPIIKGFLANKNNYKLVVKAIIEPTKANREKVDEAFTKHYNQVKKIKYINNLIRFVSIDYDKKIRKLNQRFLLTLDQPLSDNNHSTMKDLIIDDNNIDLDDIVKLSLKNQIQNEKLYKSLDVLTQKQALILEMIYVNNLSLREIAKILDSTPQNVSNIHKKALKKLQKEIS
;
A
#
# COMPACT_ATOMS: atom_id res chain seq x y z
N MET A 1 -40.70 -53.04 33.13
CA MET A 1 -39.37 -52.42 33.32
C MET A 1 -39.28 -51.35 32.25
N ASP A 2 -39.29 -50.03 32.46
CA ASP A 2 -38.83 -49.23 33.58
C ASP A 2 -39.38 -47.78 33.43
N LYS A 3 -40.60 -47.46 33.86
CA LYS A 3 -41.08 -46.05 33.91
C LYS A 3 -40.34 -45.26 35.01
N ASN A 4 -40.23 -45.85 36.20
CA ASN A 4 -39.55 -45.27 37.37
C ASN A 4 -38.05 -44.96 37.16
N LYS A 5 -37.37 -45.62 36.22
CA LYS A 5 -35.92 -45.44 36.01
C LYS A 5 -35.62 -44.28 35.06
N GLN A 6 -36.51 -44.07 34.08
CA GLN A 6 -36.43 -42.93 33.17
C GLN A 6 -36.81 -41.63 33.90
N ASP A 7 -37.86 -41.67 34.70
CA ASP A 7 -38.29 -40.52 35.53
C ASP A 7 -37.17 -40.09 36.49
N TYR A 8 -36.46 -41.04 37.12
CA TYR A 8 -35.31 -40.74 38.00
C TYR A 8 -34.12 -40.10 37.27
N ILE A 9 -33.86 -40.50 36.02
CA ILE A 9 -32.77 -39.92 35.21
C ILE A 9 -33.12 -38.48 34.82
N ASP A 10 -34.36 -38.24 34.41
CA ASP A 10 -34.83 -36.93 33.98
C ASP A 10 -34.88 -35.94 35.17
N ASP A 11 -35.25 -36.40 36.37
CA ASP A 11 -35.16 -35.62 37.61
C ASP A 11 -33.72 -35.22 37.96
N LYS A 12 -32.77 -36.15 37.83
CA LYS A 12 -31.34 -35.89 38.13
C LYS A 12 -30.73 -34.88 37.16
N ILE A 13 -31.10 -34.93 35.88
CA ILE A 13 -30.66 -33.97 34.85
C ILE A 13 -31.25 -32.60 35.15
N THR A 14 -32.54 -32.54 35.48
CA THR A 14 -33.25 -31.30 35.78
C THR A 14 -32.63 -30.63 37.00
N GLN A 15 -32.39 -31.38 38.08
CA GLN A 15 -31.75 -30.87 39.29
C GLN A 15 -30.35 -30.30 39.00
N PHE A 16 -29.54 -30.99 38.19
CA PHE A 16 -28.22 -30.49 37.82
C PHE A 16 -28.25 -29.12 37.12
N PHE A 17 -29.19 -28.92 36.20
CA PHE A 17 -29.32 -27.64 35.49
C PHE A 17 -29.91 -26.53 36.37
N VAL A 18 -30.82 -26.86 37.29
CA VAL A 18 -31.35 -25.93 38.29
C VAL A 18 -30.24 -25.48 39.24
N ASP A 19 -29.45 -26.42 39.76
CA ASP A 19 -28.33 -26.13 40.68
C ASP A 19 -27.27 -25.24 40.02
N ASN A 20 -27.09 -25.36 38.70
CA ASN A 20 -26.09 -24.63 37.92
C ASN A 20 -26.69 -23.50 37.07
N GLN A 21 -27.88 -23.00 37.41
CA GLN A 21 -28.61 -22.02 36.59
C GLN A 21 -27.81 -20.74 36.30
N LYS A 22 -27.02 -20.25 37.27
CA LYS A 22 -26.15 -19.07 37.08
C LYS A 22 -25.09 -19.29 36.00
N ALA A 23 -24.52 -20.49 35.90
CA ALA A 23 -23.55 -20.82 34.87
C ALA A 23 -24.20 -20.86 33.47
N LEU A 24 -25.48 -21.26 33.40
CA LEU A 24 -26.25 -21.27 32.16
C LEU A 24 -26.53 -19.87 31.63
N GLU A 25 -26.39 -18.80 32.42
CA GLU A 25 -26.55 -17.43 31.91
C GLU A 25 -25.45 -17.04 30.92
N ASN A 26 -24.28 -17.67 31.02
CA ASN A 26 -23.14 -17.39 30.16
C ASN A 26 -23.44 -17.76 28.69
N PRO A 27 -23.36 -16.81 27.74
CA PRO A 27 -23.64 -17.06 26.32
C PRO A 27 -22.80 -18.16 25.69
N ILE A 28 -21.56 -18.35 26.17
CA ILE A 28 -20.66 -19.41 25.70
C ILE A 28 -21.20 -20.78 26.11
N ILE A 29 -21.67 -20.90 27.35
CA ILE A 29 -22.24 -22.14 27.87
C ILE A 29 -23.57 -22.44 27.17
N LYS A 30 -24.43 -21.44 26.96
CA LYS A 30 -25.64 -21.57 26.14
C LYS A 30 -25.31 -22.04 24.72
N GLY A 31 -24.32 -21.43 24.07
CA GLY A 31 -23.87 -21.80 22.73
C GLY A 31 -23.31 -23.22 22.66
N PHE A 32 -22.62 -23.66 23.70
CA PHE A 32 -22.11 -25.03 23.79
C PHE A 32 -23.26 -26.05 23.89
N LEU A 33 -24.22 -25.79 24.79
CA LEU A 33 -25.37 -26.67 25.05
C LEU A 33 -26.40 -26.69 23.92
N ALA A 34 -26.48 -25.62 23.11
CA ALA A 34 -27.36 -25.59 21.93
C ALA A 34 -26.99 -26.66 20.88
N ASN A 35 -25.74 -27.14 20.89
CA ASN A 35 -25.32 -28.25 20.04
C ASN A 35 -25.79 -29.59 20.63
N LYS A 36 -26.63 -30.31 19.88
CA LYS A 36 -27.19 -31.62 20.27
C LYS A 36 -26.13 -32.64 20.68
N ASN A 37 -24.95 -32.66 20.05
CA ASN A 37 -23.90 -33.62 20.38
C ASN A 37 -23.21 -33.26 21.71
N ASN A 38 -22.93 -31.98 21.93
CA ASN A 38 -22.33 -31.50 23.18
C ASN A 38 -23.30 -31.69 24.35
N TYR A 39 -24.58 -31.41 24.14
CA TYR A 39 -25.63 -31.67 25.14
C TYR A 39 -25.68 -33.15 25.54
N LYS A 40 -25.61 -34.08 24.57
CA LYS A 40 -25.54 -35.53 24.85
C LYS A 40 -24.32 -35.92 25.68
N LEU A 41 -23.16 -35.30 25.44
CA LEU A 41 -21.95 -35.55 26.24
C LEU A 41 -22.14 -35.11 27.70
N VAL A 42 -22.76 -33.94 27.90
CA VAL A 42 -23.06 -33.42 29.24
C VAL A 42 -24.06 -34.32 29.97
N VAL A 43 -25.17 -34.69 29.32
CA VAL A 43 -26.15 -35.61 29.89
C VAL A 43 -25.51 -36.95 30.26
N LYS A 44 -24.67 -37.51 29.38
CA LYS A 44 -23.93 -38.74 29.67
C LYS A 44 -23.01 -38.60 30.88
N ALA A 45 -22.34 -37.46 31.04
CA ALA A 45 -21.49 -37.21 32.20
C ALA A 45 -22.27 -37.01 33.53
N ILE A 46 -23.53 -36.56 33.46
CA ILE A 46 -24.43 -36.43 34.63
C ILE A 46 -24.97 -37.79 35.07
N ILE A 47 -25.36 -38.63 34.10
CA ILE A 47 -25.89 -39.97 34.36
C ILE A 47 -24.75 -40.89 34.84
N GLU A 48 -23.62 -40.88 34.14
CA GLU A 48 -22.44 -41.71 34.40
C GLU A 48 -21.21 -40.81 34.67
N PRO A 49 -21.01 -40.34 35.91
CA PRO A 49 -19.93 -39.43 36.27
C PRO A 49 -18.57 -40.16 36.37
N THR A 50 -18.11 -40.70 35.25
CA THR A 50 -16.78 -41.30 35.10
C THR A 50 -15.78 -40.23 34.68
N LYS A 51 -14.49 -40.45 35.02
CA LYS A 51 -13.39 -39.56 34.60
C LYS A 51 -13.37 -39.38 33.07
N ALA A 52 -13.51 -40.48 32.33
CA ALA A 52 -13.53 -40.47 30.87
C ALA A 52 -14.71 -39.67 30.27
N ASN A 53 -15.90 -39.73 30.87
CA ASN A 53 -17.05 -38.94 30.39
C ASN A 53 -16.86 -37.45 30.65
N ARG A 54 -16.27 -37.07 31.78
CA ARG A 54 -15.93 -35.67 32.09
C ARG A 54 -14.86 -35.12 31.14
N GLU A 55 -13.80 -35.89 30.89
CA GLU A 55 -12.75 -35.52 29.95
C GLU A 55 -13.29 -35.25 28.53
N LYS A 56 -14.26 -36.05 28.06
CA LYS A 56 -14.92 -35.82 26.76
C LYS A 56 -15.71 -34.50 26.72
N VAL A 57 -16.37 -34.15 27.82
CA VAL A 57 -17.08 -32.86 27.92
C VAL A 57 -16.08 -31.71 27.92
N ASP A 58 -15.00 -31.82 28.69
CA ASP A 58 -13.96 -30.78 28.78
C ASP A 58 -13.25 -30.57 27.45
N GLU A 59 -12.93 -31.64 26.72
CA GLU A 59 -12.31 -31.56 25.40
C GLU A 59 -13.24 -30.86 24.40
N ALA A 60 -14.52 -31.27 24.37
CA ALA A 60 -15.53 -30.66 23.51
C ALA A 60 -15.76 -29.19 23.85
N PHE A 61 -15.82 -28.85 25.15
CA PHE A 61 -16.01 -27.48 25.62
C PHE A 61 -14.80 -26.61 25.29
N THR A 62 -13.58 -27.12 25.49
CA THR A 62 -12.33 -26.44 25.13
C THR A 62 -12.31 -26.11 23.65
N LYS A 63 -12.70 -27.05 22.78
CA LYS A 63 -12.80 -26.83 21.34
C LYS A 63 -13.82 -25.74 20.99
N HIS A 64 -15.01 -25.78 21.58
CA HIS A 64 -16.05 -24.78 21.38
C HIS A 64 -15.61 -23.38 21.84
N TYR A 65 -15.06 -23.29 23.05
CA TYR A 65 -14.56 -22.03 23.62
C TYR A 65 -13.48 -21.39 22.74
N ASN A 66 -12.54 -22.20 22.26
CA ASN A 66 -11.49 -21.75 21.34
C ASN A 66 -12.07 -21.25 20.01
N GLN A 67 -13.11 -21.88 19.48
CA GLN A 67 -13.79 -21.40 18.26
C GLN A 67 -14.46 -20.05 18.49
N VAL A 68 -15.20 -19.88 19.58
CA VAL A 68 -15.84 -18.60 19.95
C VAL A 68 -14.79 -17.50 20.10
N LYS A 69 -13.68 -17.80 20.78
CA LYS A 69 -12.56 -16.86 20.96
C LYS A 69 -11.92 -16.46 19.62
N LYS A 70 -11.72 -17.42 18.71
CA LYS A 70 -11.19 -17.16 17.36
C LYS A 70 -12.13 -16.27 16.54
N ILE A 71 -13.43 -16.55 16.54
CA ILE A 71 -14.42 -15.74 15.82
C ILE A 71 -14.42 -14.30 16.36
N LYS A 72 -14.44 -14.13 17.68
CA LYS A 72 -14.36 -12.80 18.31
C LYS A 72 -13.10 -12.04 17.87
N TYR A 73 -11.95 -12.72 17.86
CA TYR A 73 -10.69 -12.11 17.44
C TYR A 73 -10.72 -11.69 15.97
N ILE A 74 -11.17 -12.56 15.07
CA ILE A 74 -11.26 -12.27 13.63
C ILE A 74 -12.22 -11.11 13.38
N ASN A 75 -13.39 -11.08 14.03
CA ASN A 75 -14.34 -9.98 13.89
C ASN A 75 -13.75 -8.64 14.33
N ASN A 76 -13.01 -8.63 15.44
CA ASN A 76 -12.31 -7.43 15.89
C ASN A 76 -11.24 -7.01 14.88
N LEU A 77 -10.45 -7.96 14.37
CA LEU A 77 -9.41 -7.70 13.39
C LEU A 77 -10.00 -7.07 12.11
N ILE A 78 -11.06 -7.67 11.56
CA ILE A 78 -11.77 -7.15 10.37
C ILE A 78 -12.23 -5.71 10.62
N ARG A 79 -12.83 -5.44 11.79
CA ARG A 79 -13.30 -4.10 12.15
C ARG A 79 -12.15 -3.09 12.16
N PHE A 80 -11.05 -3.39 12.86
CA PHE A 80 -9.93 -2.45 12.97
C PHE A 80 -9.23 -2.22 11.63
N VAL A 81 -9.00 -3.27 10.86
CA VAL A 81 -8.40 -3.17 9.51
C VAL A 81 -9.27 -2.31 8.60
N SER A 82 -10.60 -2.49 8.63
CA SER A 82 -11.52 -1.69 7.82
C SER A 82 -11.48 -0.20 8.20
N ILE A 83 -11.46 0.10 9.50
CA ILE A 83 -11.36 1.47 10.01
C ILE A 83 -10.04 2.13 9.55
N ASP A 84 -8.92 1.42 9.67
CA ASP A 84 -7.61 1.97 9.32
C ASP A 84 -7.46 2.15 7.81
N TYR A 85 -8.02 1.24 7.02
CA TYR A 85 -8.11 1.39 5.58
C TYR A 85 -8.91 2.63 5.18
N ASP A 86 -10.10 2.82 5.74
CA ASP A 86 -10.94 3.99 5.48
C ASP A 86 -10.22 5.29 5.85
N LYS A 87 -9.56 5.34 7.01
CA LYS A 87 -8.75 6.50 7.42
C LYS A 87 -7.64 6.79 6.43
N LYS A 88 -6.93 5.76 5.97
CA LYS A 88 -5.85 5.90 4.98
C LYS A 88 -6.38 6.47 3.66
N ILE A 89 -7.48 5.94 3.14
CA ILE A 89 -8.09 6.41 1.90
C ILE A 89 -8.59 7.85 2.03
N ARG A 90 -9.27 8.19 3.13
CA ARG A 90 -9.70 9.58 3.39
C ARG A 90 -8.52 10.54 3.43
N LYS A 91 -7.43 10.18 4.11
CA LYS A 91 -6.21 11.00 4.16
C LYS A 91 -5.57 11.19 2.79
N LEU A 92 -5.55 10.13 1.97
CA LEU A 92 -5.06 10.21 0.59
C LEU A 92 -5.93 11.15 -0.25
N ASN A 93 -7.25 10.98 -0.21
CA ASN A 93 -8.18 11.82 -0.98
C ASN A 93 -8.17 13.29 -0.51
N GLN A 94 -7.95 13.55 0.78
CA GLN A 94 -7.77 14.90 1.31
C GLN A 94 -6.45 15.53 0.85
N ARG A 95 -5.35 14.75 0.78
CA ARG A 95 -4.04 15.25 0.36
C ARG A 95 -3.94 15.43 -1.16
N PHE A 96 -4.57 14.54 -1.91
CA PHE A 96 -4.54 14.49 -3.36
C PHE A 96 -5.96 14.63 -3.90
N LEU A 97 -6.48 15.84 -3.80
CA LEU A 97 -7.78 16.19 -4.39
C LEU A 97 -7.68 15.98 -5.91
N LEU A 98 -8.57 15.15 -6.47
CA LEU A 98 -8.70 14.91 -7.91
C LEU A 98 -9.41 16.11 -8.62
N THR A 99 -9.19 17.33 -8.12
CA THR A 99 -9.85 18.56 -8.59
C THR A 99 -9.23 19.11 -9.87
N LEU A 100 -8.04 18.64 -10.26
CA LEU A 100 -7.34 19.09 -11.47
C LEU A 100 -8.11 18.73 -12.76
N ASP A 101 -8.79 17.59 -12.77
CA ASP A 101 -9.62 17.14 -13.89
C ASP A 101 -11.08 17.59 -13.79
N GLN A 102 -11.45 18.38 -12.76
CA GLN A 102 -12.81 18.91 -12.66
C GLN A 102 -13.03 20.06 -13.66
N PRO A 103 -14.16 20.05 -14.39
CA PRO A 103 -14.52 21.15 -15.28
C PRO A 103 -14.79 22.42 -14.47
N LEU A 104 -14.34 23.56 -14.99
CA LEU A 104 -14.47 24.86 -14.31
C LEU A 104 -15.92 25.39 -14.29
N SER A 105 -16.76 24.90 -15.19
CA SER A 105 -18.22 25.15 -15.22
C SER A 105 -18.93 24.03 -15.99
N ASP A 106 -20.25 23.90 -15.79
CA ASP A 106 -21.07 22.84 -16.42
C ASP A 106 -21.06 22.85 -17.96
N ASN A 107 -20.64 23.95 -18.59
CA ASN A 107 -20.60 24.11 -20.06
C ASN A 107 -19.18 24.25 -20.64
N ASN A 108 -18.13 24.14 -19.82
CA ASN A 108 -16.75 24.30 -20.28
C ASN A 108 -16.01 22.96 -20.30
N HIS A 109 -15.28 22.69 -21.39
CA HIS A 109 -14.37 21.53 -21.48
C HIS A 109 -13.03 21.75 -20.76
N SER A 110 -12.73 22.99 -20.34
CA SER A 110 -11.49 23.33 -19.64
C SER A 110 -11.54 22.92 -18.18
N THR A 111 -10.49 22.24 -17.72
CA THR A 111 -10.35 21.79 -16.34
C THR A 111 -9.27 22.61 -15.62
N MET A 112 -9.21 22.50 -14.29
CA MET A 112 -8.26 23.29 -13.47
C MET A 112 -6.78 23.04 -13.83
N LYS A 113 -6.45 21.87 -14.40
CA LYS A 113 -5.09 21.58 -14.90
C LYS A 113 -4.70 22.40 -16.13
N ASP A 114 -5.67 22.83 -16.94
CA ASP A 114 -5.41 23.60 -18.16
C ASP A 114 -5.00 25.05 -17.84
N LEU A 115 -5.18 25.47 -16.59
CA LEU A 115 -4.76 26.77 -16.05
C LEU A 115 -3.35 26.72 -15.43
N ILE A 116 -2.74 25.54 -15.29
CA ILE A 116 -1.37 25.43 -14.79
C ILE A 116 -0.43 25.83 -15.91
N ILE A 117 0.20 26.98 -15.73
CA ILE A 117 1.28 27.45 -16.59
C ILE A 117 2.53 26.61 -16.24
N ASP A 118 3.12 25.98 -17.24
CA ASP A 118 4.44 25.36 -17.08
C ASP A 118 5.49 26.46 -17.07
N ASP A 119 6.10 26.74 -15.91
CA ASP A 119 7.25 27.66 -15.81
C ASP A 119 8.46 27.15 -16.61
N ASN A 120 8.45 25.88 -17.05
CA ASN A 120 9.45 25.29 -17.95
C ASN A 120 8.99 25.23 -19.40
N ASN A 121 7.85 25.83 -19.78
CA ASN A 121 7.56 26.07 -21.19
C ASN A 121 8.54 27.14 -21.66
N ILE A 122 9.70 26.67 -22.12
CA ILE A 122 10.74 27.49 -22.71
C ILE A 122 10.13 28.07 -23.99
N ASP A 123 9.86 29.37 -23.98
CA ASP A 123 9.44 30.09 -25.17
C ASP A 123 10.50 29.91 -26.26
N LEU A 124 10.13 29.89 -27.54
CA LEU A 124 11.09 29.67 -28.63
C LEU A 124 12.23 30.71 -28.61
N ASP A 125 11.93 31.93 -28.15
CA ASP A 125 12.92 32.99 -27.93
C ASP A 125 13.85 32.71 -26.74
N ASP A 126 13.39 31.99 -25.71
CA ASP A 126 14.21 31.57 -24.58
C ASP A 126 15.09 30.36 -24.93
N ILE A 127 14.65 29.47 -25.84
CA ILE A 127 15.51 28.41 -26.40
C ILE A 127 16.72 29.04 -27.14
N VAL A 128 16.49 30.12 -27.88
CA VAL A 128 17.57 30.85 -28.57
C VAL A 128 18.50 31.54 -27.57
N LYS A 129 18.00 32.07 -26.45
CA LYS A 129 18.84 32.61 -25.34
C LYS A 129 19.61 31.52 -24.59
N LEU A 130 19.11 30.29 -24.55
CA LEU A 130 19.75 29.17 -23.86
C LEU A 130 20.91 28.56 -24.64
N SER A 131 21.19 28.98 -25.88
CA SER A 131 22.33 28.44 -26.62
C SER A 131 23.63 28.59 -25.84
N LEU A 132 24.44 27.52 -25.78
CA LEU A 132 25.73 27.49 -25.08
C LEU A 132 26.61 28.70 -25.43
N LYS A 133 26.55 29.17 -26.68
CA LYS A 133 27.33 30.32 -27.18
C LYS A 133 26.89 31.65 -26.57
N ASN A 134 25.60 31.81 -26.28
CA ASN A 134 25.02 33.03 -25.71
C ASN A 134 25.26 33.15 -24.19
N GLN A 135 25.63 32.05 -23.52
CA GLN A 135 25.94 32.03 -22.08
C GLN A 135 27.42 32.29 -21.77
N ILE A 136 28.27 32.45 -22.79
CA ILE A 136 29.71 32.63 -22.63
C ILE A 136 30.10 34.10 -22.75
N GLN A 137 30.52 34.69 -21.63
CA GLN A 137 30.99 36.09 -21.58
C GLN A 137 32.46 36.24 -21.99
N ASN A 138 33.25 35.15 -21.95
CA ASN A 138 34.66 35.20 -22.31
C ASN A 138 34.84 35.11 -23.83
N GLU A 139 35.33 36.18 -24.46
CA GLU A 139 35.48 36.25 -25.92
C GLU A 139 36.37 35.17 -26.53
N LYS A 140 37.45 34.76 -25.84
CA LYS A 140 38.35 33.70 -26.33
C LYS A 140 37.65 32.34 -26.33
N LEU A 141 36.90 32.05 -25.26
CA LEU A 141 36.11 30.83 -25.16
C LEU A 141 34.93 30.84 -26.15
N TYR A 142 34.31 32.00 -26.37
CA TYR A 142 33.24 32.18 -27.34
C TYR A 142 33.70 31.83 -28.76
N LYS A 143 34.88 32.34 -29.16
CA LYS A 143 35.47 32.05 -30.48
C LYS A 143 35.92 30.60 -30.61
N SER A 144 36.44 29.98 -29.54
CA SER A 144 36.92 28.60 -29.62
C SER A 144 35.78 27.56 -29.77
N LEU A 145 34.54 27.92 -29.44
CA LEU A 145 33.37 27.07 -29.73
C LEU A 145 33.20 26.81 -31.23
N ASP A 146 33.58 27.74 -32.10
CA ASP A 146 33.42 27.61 -33.56
C ASP A 146 34.34 26.53 -34.15
N VAL A 147 35.34 26.06 -33.40
CA VAL A 147 36.27 24.98 -33.78
C VAL A 147 35.70 23.58 -33.47
N LEU A 148 34.62 23.51 -32.69
CA LEU A 148 33.98 22.25 -32.35
C LEU A 148 33.11 21.73 -33.48
N THR A 149 33.07 20.41 -33.62
CA THR A 149 32.06 19.79 -34.51
C THR A 149 30.66 19.98 -33.92
N GLN A 150 29.61 19.98 -34.75
CA GLN A 150 28.22 20.09 -34.30
C GLN A 150 27.88 19.10 -33.17
N LYS A 151 28.33 17.85 -33.27
CA LYS A 151 28.10 16.82 -32.24
C LYS A 151 28.83 17.13 -30.91
N GLN A 152 29.99 17.78 -30.97
CA GLN A 152 30.73 18.21 -29.77
C GLN A 152 30.03 19.38 -29.09
N ALA A 153 29.62 20.39 -29.86
CA ALA A 153 28.88 21.55 -29.34
C ALA A 153 27.54 21.13 -28.71
N LEU A 154 26.77 20.29 -29.41
CA LEU A 154 25.50 19.76 -28.92
C LEU A 154 25.62 19.00 -27.59
N ILE A 155 26.67 18.17 -27.44
CA ILE A 155 26.90 17.45 -26.18
C ILE A 155 27.28 18.42 -25.05
N LEU A 156 28.04 19.48 -25.33
CA LEU A 156 28.36 20.49 -24.32
C LEU A 156 27.11 21.27 -23.90
N GLU A 157 26.25 21.63 -24.85
CA GLU A 157 24.98 22.30 -24.59
C GLU A 157 24.06 21.44 -23.71
N MET A 158 23.87 20.17 -24.08
CA MET A 158 23.07 19.24 -23.28
C MET A 158 23.59 19.06 -21.85
N ILE A 159 24.92 19.11 -21.64
CA ILE A 159 25.53 18.96 -20.31
C ILE A 159 25.42 20.25 -19.49
N TYR A 160 25.83 21.39 -20.06
CA TYR A 160 26.03 22.63 -19.30
C TYR A 160 24.83 23.57 -19.30
N VAL A 161 23.99 23.51 -20.33
CA VAL A 161 22.77 24.30 -20.43
C VAL A 161 21.58 23.49 -19.91
N ASN A 162 21.39 22.26 -20.42
CA ASN A 162 20.22 21.45 -20.08
C ASN A 162 20.40 20.54 -18.86
N ASN A 163 21.58 20.56 -18.21
CA ASN A 163 21.90 19.74 -17.03
C ASN A 163 21.62 18.24 -17.19
N LEU A 164 21.73 17.71 -18.41
CA LEU A 164 21.50 16.28 -18.69
C LEU A 164 22.69 15.42 -18.30
N SER A 165 22.42 14.25 -17.76
CA SER A 165 23.45 13.25 -17.49
C SER A 165 23.94 12.56 -18.78
N LEU A 166 25.16 12.03 -18.75
CA LEU A 166 25.72 11.26 -19.87
C LEU A 166 24.83 10.08 -20.29
N ARG A 167 24.03 9.52 -19.37
CA ARG A 167 23.10 8.42 -19.66
C ARG A 167 21.86 8.90 -20.42
N GLU A 168 21.33 10.06 -20.06
CA GLU A 168 20.17 10.66 -20.75
C GLU A 168 20.57 11.10 -22.17
N ILE A 169 21.73 11.75 -22.30
CA ILE A 169 22.28 12.15 -23.61
C ILE A 169 22.53 10.94 -24.50
N ALA A 170 23.07 9.84 -23.93
CA ALA A 170 23.29 8.60 -24.66
C ALA A 170 21.99 8.02 -25.23
N LYS A 171 20.89 8.06 -24.46
CA LYS A 171 19.56 7.64 -24.94
C LYS A 171 19.03 8.56 -26.05
N ILE A 172 19.20 9.87 -25.91
CA ILE A 172 18.72 10.86 -26.89
C ILE A 172 19.46 10.72 -28.23
N LEU A 173 20.77 10.50 -28.19
CA LEU A 173 21.63 10.42 -29.38
C LEU A 173 21.81 8.99 -29.93
N ASP A 174 21.01 8.03 -29.45
CA ASP A 174 21.11 6.60 -29.76
C ASP A 174 22.56 6.08 -29.73
N SER A 175 23.24 6.31 -28.61
CA SER A 175 24.67 6.07 -28.41
C SER A 175 24.92 5.47 -27.02
N THR A 176 26.17 5.10 -26.72
CA THR A 176 26.57 4.63 -25.38
C THR A 176 27.05 5.79 -24.48
N PRO A 177 26.85 5.72 -23.15
CA PRO A 177 27.37 6.73 -22.21
C PRO A 177 28.90 6.91 -22.28
N GLN A 178 29.62 5.82 -22.56
CA GLN A 178 31.08 5.85 -22.73
C GLN A 178 31.48 6.67 -23.96
N ASN A 179 30.76 6.54 -25.07
CA ASN A 179 31.00 7.32 -26.28
C ASN A 179 30.71 8.81 -26.05
N VAL A 180 29.60 9.14 -25.39
CA VAL A 180 29.26 10.54 -25.01
C VAL A 180 30.36 11.13 -24.13
N SER A 181 30.82 10.39 -23.11
CA SER A 181 31.94 10.81 -22.25
C SER A 181 33.23 11.09 -23.04
N ASN A 182 33.55 10.23 -24.00
CA ASN A 182 34.73 10.40 -24.85
C ASN A 182 34.63 11.66 -25.73
N ILE A 183 33.45 11.92 -26.32
CA ILE A 183 33.22 13.10 -27.15
C ILE A 183 33.29 14.38 -26.31
N HIS A 184 32.67 14.37 -25.11
CA HIS A 184 32.75 15.47 -24.14
C HIS A 184 34.19 15.81 -23.76
N LYS A 185 34.98 14.81 -23.36
CA LYS A 185 36.41 14.99 -23.04
C LYS A 185 37.21 15.53 -24.22
N LYS A 186 36.96 15.05 -25.44
CA LYS A 186 37.62 15.54 -26.65
C LYS A 186 37.26 16.99 -26.96
N ALA A 187 36.01 17.39 -26.73
CA ALA A 187 35.56 18.76 -26.91
C ALA A 187 36.28 19.71 -25.94
N LEU A 188 36.32 19.37 -24.65
CA LEU A 188 37.01 20.17 -23.62
C LEU A 188 38.51 20.32 -23.93
N LYS A 189 39.18 19.24 -24.37
CA LYS A 189 40.60 19.31 -24.78
C LYS A 189 40.83 20.23 -25.97
N LYS A 190 39.91 20.29 -26.93
CA LYS A 190 40.00 21.24 -28.05
C LYS A 190 39.87 22.66 -27.56
N LEU A 191 38.84 22.96 -26.76
CA LEU A 191 38.63 24.30 -26.21
C LEU A 191 39.84 24.77 -25.38
N GLN A 192 40.43 23.89 -24.57
CA GLN A 192 41.62 24.22 -23.79
C GLN A 192 42.80 24.63 -24.68
N LYS A 193 43.03 23.93 -25.80
CA LYS A 193 44.12 24.26 -26.74
C LYS A 193 43.94 25.61 -27.43
N GLU A 194 42.71 25.99 -27.74
CA GLU A 194 42.40 27.25 -28.42
C GLU A 194 42.42 28.47 -27.48
N ILE A 195 42.26 28.25 -26.18
CA ILE A 195 42.23 29.30 -25.15
C ILE A 195 43.60 29.51 -24.50
N SER A 196 44.44 28.47 -24.49
CA SER A 196 45.83 28.51 -23.98
C SER A 196 46.72 29.33 -24.91
#